data_AF-A0A3B5L568-F1
#
_entry.id   AF-A0A3B5L568-F1
#
_cell.length_a   1.000
_cell.length_b   1.000
_cell.length_c   1.000
_cell.angle_alpha   90.00
_cell.angle_beta   90.00
_cell.angle_gamma   90.00
#
_symmetry.space_group_name_H-M   'P 1'
#
loop_
_entity.id
_entity.type
_entity.pdbx_description
1 polymer ?
#
loop_
_entity_poly.entity_id
_entity_poly.type
_entity_poly.pdbx_seq_one_letter_code
_entity_poly.pdbx_strand_id
1 'polypeptide(L)'
;MCSWCLLGLCFKLIHFCYFLSPECLLCQTGWIFFSESCYFISDVSLTWDQSRAFCQLKSADLIVINNQQEQEFIYYNINTNTDYWLGLRNNGSNWVWIDGRIDTLGCFPLLMLHQNFLCGTIKDIFSSSCNIFFI
;
A
#
# COMPACT_ATOMS: atom_id res chain seq x y z
N MET A 1 17.66 19.45 -4.32
CA MET A 1 18.48 18.71 -3.34
C MET A 1 18.45 19.48 -2.04
N CYS A 2 17.67 19.07 -1.05
CA CYS A 2 17.69 19.72 0.27
C CYS A 2 17.80 18.66 1.36
N SER A 3 19.04 18.22 1.57
CA SER A 3 19.50 17.80 2.90
C SER A 3 19.52 19.04 3.78
N TRP A 4 18.77 19.06 4.89
CA TRP A 4 19.25 19.62 6.15
C TRP A 4 18.60 18.80 7.28
N CYS A 5 19.38 17.86 7.82
CA CYS A 5 19.09 17.24 9.11
C CYS A 5 19.47 18.23 10.22
N LEU A 6 18.57 18.47 11.16
CA LEU A 6 18.94 18.90 12.51
C LEU A 6 18.05 18.14 13.50
N LEU A 7 18.71 17.27 14.28
CA LEU A 7 18.26 16.72 15.57
C LEU A 7 17.14 15.66 15.57
N GLY A 8 17.26 14.61 14.76
CA GLY A 8 17.02 13.22 15.21
C GLY A 8 15.68 12.81 15.85
N LEU A 9 14.60 13.60 15.75
CA LEU A 9 13.26 13.24 16.22
C LEU A 9 12.21 13.72 15.21
N CYS A 10 11.49 12.78 14.60
CA CYS A 10 10.40 13.07 13.68
C CYS A 10 9.10 13.24 14.48
N PHE A 11 8.85 14.43 15.03
CA PHE A 11 7.51 14.78 15.48
C PHE A 11 6.71 15.25 14.26
N LYS A 12 5.81 14.39 13.75
CA LYS A 12 4.71 14.76 12.85
C LYS A 12 3.88 15.84 13.57
N LEU A 13 4.18 17.11 13.32
CA LEU A 13 3.33 18.23 13.76
C LEU A 13 2.85 18.97 12.52
N ILE A 14 1.63 18.62 12.13
CA ILE A 14 0.79 19.17 11.04
C ILE A 14 0.78 20.71 11.02
N HIS A 15 1.10 21.36 12.14
CA HIS A 15 1.04 22.81 12.31
C HIS A 15 2.20 23.61 11.69
N PHE A 16 3.36 22.99 11.42
CA PHE A 16 4.53 23.70 10.88
C PHE A 16 4.52 23.87 9.35
N CYS A 17 3.63 23.17 8.64
CA CYS A 17 3.52 23.24 7.19
C CYS A 17 2.97 24.60 6.69
N TYR A 18 2.16 25.27 7.51
CA TYR A 18 1.45 26.49 7.14
C TYR A 18 2.32 27.76 7.09
N PHE A 19 3.54 27.74 7.65
CA PHE A 19 4.33 28.97 7.82
C PHE A 19 5.44 29.17 6.77
N LEU A 20 5.76 28.18 5.91
CA LEU A 20 7.03 28.21 5.17
C LEU A 20 7.01 28.03 3.64
N SER A 21 5.90 27.72 2.97
CA SER A 21 5.79 27.97 1.51
C SER A 21 4.36 27.74 0.97
N PRO A 22 3.95 28.43 -0.10
CA PRO A 22 2.69 28.15 -0.80
C PRO A 22 2.71 26.88 -1.68
N GLU A 23 3.80 26.11 -1.68
CA GLU A 23 4.02 24.95 -2.55
C GLU A 23 4.41 23.69 -1.75
N CYS A 24 3.75 23.45 -0.62
CA CYS A 24 3.83 22.15 0.04
C CYS A 24 3.07 21.11 -0.80
N LEU A 25 3.73 20.54 -1.81
CA LEU A 25 3.26 19.31 -2.45
C LEU A 25 3.31 18.21 -1.39
N LEU A 26 2.14 17.82 -0.89
CA LEU A 26 1.98 16.77 0.12
C LEU A 26 2.63 15.44 -0.30
N CYS A 27 2.73 15.21 -1.61
CA CYS A 27 3.41 14.07 -2.21
C CYS A 27 4.27 14.49 -3.41
N GLN A 28 5.22 13.64 -3.80
CA GLN A 28 6.02 13.85 -5.02
C GLN A 28 5.14 13.81 -6.28
N THR A 29 5.60 14.39 -7.39
CA THR A 29 4.90 14.31 -8.68
C THR A 29 4.66 12.85 -9.09
N GLY A 30 3.43 12.53 -9.49
CA GLY A 30 3.01 11.17 -9.85
C GLY A 30 2.54 10.32 -8.67
N TRP A 31 2.49 10.88 -7.46
CA TRP A 31 1.91 10.24 -6.27
C TRP A 31 0.57 10.87 -5.90
N ILE A 32 -0.28 10.08 -5.26
CA ILE A 32 -1.62 10.48 -4.83
C ILE A 32 -1.63 10.58 -3.32
N PHE A 33 -2.09 11.69 -2.76
CA PHE A 33 -2.20 11.88 -1.31
C PHE A 33 -3.54 11.36 -0.78
N PHE A 34 -3.52 10.56 0.27
CA PHE A 34 -4.71 10.15 1.01
C PHE A 34 -4.39 9.83 2.48
N SER A 35 -5.22 10.29 3.41
CA SER A 35 -5.14 9.98 4.85
C SER A 35 -3.71 10.00 5.43
N GLU A 36 -2.96 11.07 5.15
CA GLU A 36 -1.57 11.29 5.59
C GLU A 36 -0.47 10.46 4.89
N SER A 37 -0.81 9.70 3.86
CA SER A 37 0.13 8.86 3.12
C SER A 37 0.15 9.22 1.63
N CYS A 38 1.26 8.90 0.99
CA CYS A 38 1.45 9.06 -0.45
C CYS A 38 1.47 7.70 -1.11
N TYR A 39 0.69 7.54 -2.18
CA TYR A 39 0.53 6.30 -2.90
C TYR A 39 1.07 6.44 -4.32
N PHE A 40 1.81 5.43 -4.77
CA PHE A 40 2.31 5.34 -6.13
C PHE A 40 1.77 4.06 -6.78
N ILE A 41 1.12 4.23 -7.93
CA ILE A 41 0.60 3.12 -8.72
C ILE A 41 1.59 2.84 -9.84
N SER A 42 2.28 1.70 -9.77
CA SER A 42 3.24 1.28 -10.79
C SER A 42 2.51 0.79 -12.04
N ASP A 43 2.97 1.23 -13.20
CA ASP A 43 2.58 0.74 -14.53
C ASP A 43 3.46 -0.41 -15.03
N VAL A 44 4.52 -0.75 -14.29
CA VAL A 44 5.45 -1.84 -14.63
C VAL A 44 5.00 -3.15 -14.01
N SER A 45 4.92 -4.21 -14.83
CA SER A 45 4.66 -5.58 -14.39
C SER A 45 5.95 -6.24 -13.91
N LEU A 46 5.99 -6.59 -12.61
CA LEU A 46 7.14 -7.17 -11.92
C LEU A 46 6.67 -8.32 -11.02
N THR A 47 7.60 -9.19 -10.61
CA THR A 47 7.31 -10.16 -9.53
C THR A 47 7.16 -9.43 -8.19
N TRP A 48 6.53 -10.07 -7.19
CA TRP A 48 6.33 -9.44 -5.87
C TRP A 48 7.63 -8.92 -5.25
N ASP A 49 8.71 -9.72 -5.26
CA ASP A 49 10.00 -9.32 -4.69
C ASP A 49 10.61 -8.14 -5.48
N GLN A 50 10.46 -8.12 -6.81
CA GLN A 50 10.92 -7.01 -7.65
C GLN A 50 10.07 -5.74 -7.46
N SER A 51 8.75 -5.86 -7.33
CA SER A 51 7.87 -4.73 -7.04
C SER A 51 8.20 -4.12 -5.68
N ARG A 52 8.47 -4.94 -4.68
CA ARG A 52 8.93 -4.47 -3.37
C ARG A 52 10.24 -3.70 -3.47
N ALA A 53 11.24 -4.28 -4.13
CA ALA A 53 12.53 -3.62 -4.34
C ALA A 53 12.36 -2.29 -5.11
N PHE A 54 11.48 -2.25 -6.11
CA PHE A 54 11.16 -1.04 -6.85
C PHE A 54 10.53 0.05 -5.98
N CYS A 55 9.58 -0.30 -5.10
CA CYS A 55 9.02 0.63 -4.13
C CYS A 55 10.09 1.16 -3.16
N GLN A 56 10.96 0.29 -2.66
CA GLN A 56 12.05 0.65 -1.75
C GLN A 56 13.08 1.58 -2.38
N LEU A 57 13.39 1.40 -3.66
CA LEU A 57 14.23 2.35 -4.43
C LEU A 57 13.61 3.75 -4.54
N LYS A 58 12.28 3.87 -4.38
CA LYS A 58 11.54 5.14 -4.35
C LYS A 58 11.27 5.65 -2.93
N SER A 59 11.96 5.10 -1.92
CA SER A 59 11.74 5.43 -0.50
C SER A 59 10.30 5.14 -0.03
N ALA A 60 9.67 4.10 -0.57
CA ALA A 60 8.38 3.58 -0.15
C ALA A 60 8.44 2.05 0.02
N ASP A 61 7.32 1.39 0.28
CA ASP A 61 7.20 -0.07 0.27
C ASP A 61 5.84 -0.44 -0.34
N LEU A 62 5.59 -1.73 -0.54
CA LEU A 62 4.28 -2.21 -1.01
C LEU A 62 3.19 -1.82 0.00
N ILE A 63 1.99 -1.52 -0.49
CA ILE A 63 0.90 -1.03 0.37
C ILE A 63 0.48 -2.07 1.41
N VAL A 64 0.27 -1.60 2.63
CA VAL A 64 -0.43 -2.33 3.69
C VAL A 64 -1.77 -1.64 3.92
N ILE A 65 -2.87 -2.36 3.76
CA ILE A 65 -4.21 -1.80 3.93
C ILE A 65 -4.56 -1.79 5.41
N ASN A 66 -4.83 -0.61 5.96
CA ASN A 66 -5.10 -0.41 7.39
C ASN A 66 -6.59 -0.37 7.72
N ASN A 67 -7.41 0.11 6.79
CA ASN A 67 -8.85 0.30 7.01
C ASN A 67 -9.63 0.31 5.69
N GLN A 68 -10.95 0.27 5.80
CA GLN A 68 -11.87 0.25 4.67
C GLN A 68 -11.75 1.49 3.77
N GLN A 69 -11.52 2.66 4.35
CA GLN A 69 -11.44 3.92 3.58
C GLN A 69 -10.21 3.92 2.66
N GLU A 70 -9.08 3.39 3.16
CA GLU A 70 -7.87 3.18 2.36
C GLU A 70 -8.11 2.16 1.25
N GLN A 71 -8.80 1.06 1.55
CA GLN A 71 -9.17 0.07 0.55
C GLN A 71 -10.05 0.66 -0.57
N GLU A 72 -11.12 1.37 -0.22
CA GLU A 72 -11.99 2.05 -1.18
C GLU A 72 -11.23 3.08 -2.01
N PHE A 73 -10.39 3.88 -1.36
CA PHE A 73 -9.53 4.84 -2.04
C PHE A 73 -8.68 4.17 -3.12
N ILE A 74 -8.01 3.05 -2.80
CA ILE A 74 -7.19 2.35 -3.80
C ILE A 74 -8.07 1.77 -4.91
N TYR A 75 -9.21 1.16 -4.58
CA TYR A 75 -10.14 0.61 -5.58
C TYR A 75 -10.52 1.63 -6.67
N TYR A 76 -10.84 2.86 -6.27
CA TYR A 76 -11.25 3.91 -7.20
C TYR A 76 -10.10 4.54 -7.98
N ASN A 77 -8.84 4.35 -7.56
CA ASN A 77 -7.66 4.96 -8.19
C ASN A 77 -6.85 3.99 -9.07
N ILE A 78 -7.14 2.69 -9.03
CA ILE A 78 -6.45 1.68 -9.85
C ILE A 78 -7.25 1.30 -11.11
N ASN A 79 -6.54 0.74 -12.10
CA ASN A 79 -7.20 0.04 -13.20
C ASN A 79 -7.58 -1.38 -12.78
N THR A 80 -8.88 -1.66 -12.62
CA THR A 80 -9.40 -2.96 -12.17
C THR A 80 -9.10 -4.13 -13.12
N ASN A 81 -8.70 -3.85 -14.36
CA ASN A 81 -8.25 -4.89 -15.31
C ASN A 81 -6.82 -5.38 -15.05
N THR A 82 -6.05 -4.64 -14.23
CA THR A 82 -4.64 -4.92 -13.92
C THR A 82 -4.50 -5.50 -12.52
N ASP A 83 -3.57 -6.43 -12.35
CA ASP A 83 -3.18 -6.97 -11.04
C ASP A 83 -2.07 -6.13 -10.42
N TYR A 84 -2.30 -5.66 -9.19
CA TYR A 84 -1.31 -4.91 -8.41
C TYR A 84 -0.92 -5.72 -7.18
N TRP A 85 0.38 -5.78 -6.91
CA TRP A 85 0.91 -6.42 -5.70
C TRP A 85 0.64 -5.60 -4.46
N LEU A 86 0.26 -6.30 -3.40
CA LEU A 86 0.14 -5.76 -2.06
C LEU A 86 1.34 -6.15 -1.22
N GLY A 87 1.54 -5.47 -0.10
CA GLY A 87 2.53 -5.83 0.91
C GLY A 87 2.17 -7.11 1.67
N LEU A 88 1.40 -8.03 1.10
CA LEU A 88 0.93 -9.24 1.76
C LEU A 88 1.58 -10.48 1.16
N ARG A 89 2.07 -11.36 2.03
CA ARG A 89 2.72 -12.62 1.64
C ARG A 89 2.35 -13.76 2.58
N ASN A 90 2.18 -14.96 2.03
CA ASN A 90 1.99 -16.18 2.79
C ASN A 90 3.35 -16.76 3.18
N ASN A 91 3.54 -17.03 4.48
CA ASN A 91 4.76 -17.63 5.01
C ASN A 91 4.69 -19.17 5.20
N GLY A 92 3.66 -19.81 4.63
CA GLY A 92 3.37 -21.24 4.73
C GLY A 92 2.32 -21.58 5.79
N SER A 93 1.99 -20.66 6.68
CA SER A 93 0.92 -20.87 7.68
C SER A 93 -0.03 -19.68 7.76
N ASN A 94 0.50 -18.46 7.67
CA ASN A 94 -0.26 -17.24 7.82
C ASN A 94 0.01 -16.29 6.65
N TRP A 95 -1.00 -15.50 6.32
CA TRP A 95 -0.84 -14.30 5.53
C TRP A 95 -0.32 -13.19 6.43
N VAL A 96 0.82 -12.61 6.06
CA VAL A 96 1.53 -11.62 6.86
C VAL A 96 1.83 -10.42 5.99
N TRP A 97 1.50 -9.24 6.52
CA TRP A 97 1.85 -7.97 5.92
C TRP A 97 3.35 -7.69 6.10
N ILE A 98 3.94 -6.90 5.21
CA ILE A 98 5.35 -6.50 5.30
C ILE A 98 5.71 -5.72 6.58
N ASP A 99 4.69 -5.21 7.30
CA ASP A 99 4.84 -4.57 8.62
C ASP A 99 4.83 -5.58 9.79
N GLY A 100 4.68 -6.87 9.50
CA GLY A 100 4.69 -7.96 10.46
C GLY A 100 3.32 -8.34 11.03
N ARG A 101 2.24 -7.61 10.72
CA ARG A 101 0.90 -7.97 11.18
C ARG A 101 0.38 -9.18 10.42
N ILE A 102 -0.24 -10.10 11.16
CA ILE A 102 -0.99 -11.21 10.56
C ILE A 102 -2.28 -10.64 9.99
N ASP A 103 -2.62 -11.02 8.77
CA ASP A 103 -3.89 -10.65 8.18
C ASP A 103 -5.04 -11.40 8.88
N THR A 104 -5.95 -10.63 9.48
CA THR A 104 -7.14 -11.15 10.15
C THR A 104 -8.40 -10.94 9.32
N LEU A 105 -8.29 -10.37 8.11
CA LEU A 105 -9.43 -9.98 7.27
C LEU A 105 -10.15 -11.20 6.66
N GLY A 106 -9.62 -12.42 6.84
CA GLY A 106 -10.30 -13.66 6.45
C GLY A 106 -10.45 -13.83 4.94
N CYS A 107 -9.79 -12.96 4.17
CA CYS A 107 -9.97 -12.78 2.75
C CYS A 107 -9.16 -13.78 1.89
N PHE A 108 -7.93 -13.98 2.29
CA PHE A 108 -6.96 -14.83 1.62
C PHE A 108 -7.04 -16.35 1.95
N PRO A 109 -7.66 -16.81 3.05
CA PRO A 109 -7.93 -18.23 3.28
C PRO A 109 -8.84 -18.88 2.23
N LEU A 110 -9.75 -18.13 1.59
CA LEU A 110 -10.77 -18.67 0.68
C LEU A 110 -10.25 -18.97 -0.74
N LEU A 111 -9.11 -18.39 -1.14
CA LEU A 111 -8.51 -18.55 -2.47
C LEU A 111 -7.54 -19.74 -2.56
N MET A 112 -7.30 -20.45 -1.46
CA MET A 112 -6.43 -21.63 -1.43
C MET A 112 -6.96 -22.84 -2.22
N LEU A 113 -8.17 -22.78 -2.77
CA LEU A 113 -8.75 -23.89 -3.52
C LEU A 113 -8.28 -23.99 -4.98
N HIS A 114 -7.50 -23.04 -5.53
CA HIS A 114 -7.19 -23.14 -6.96
C HIS A 114 -5.78 -22.78 -7.46
N GLN A 115 -4.93 -22.05 -6.73
CA GLN A 115 -3.64 -21.62 -7.31
C GLN A 115 -2.57 -21.38 -6.23
N ASN A 116 -1.33 -21.83 -6.48
CA ASN A 116 -0.14 -21.69 -5.62
C ASN A 116 0.36 -20.23 -5.49
N PHE A 117 -0.50 -19.27 -5.21
CA PHE A 117 -0.10 -17.87 -5.05
C PHE A 117 0.31 -17.60 -3.60
N LEU A 118 1.62 -17.44 -3.37
CA LEU A 118 2.19 -17.11 -2.06
C LEU A 118 2.18 -15.60 -1.77
N CYS A 119 1.70 -14.76 -2.69
CA CYS A 119 1.74 -13.30 -2.60
C CYS A 119 0.35 -12.75 -2.90
N GLY A 120 -0.08 -11.72 -2.16
CA GLY A 120 -1.42 -11.14 -2.29
C GLY A 120 -1.47 -10.05 -3.35
N THR A 121 -2.52 -10.08 -4.16
CA THR A 121 -2.84 -9.03 -5.12
C THR A 121 -4.09 -8.27 -4.72
N ILE A 122 -4.29 -7.12 -5.34
CA ILE A 122 -5.46 -6.29 -5.07
C ILE A 122 -6.78 -6.92 -5.55
N LYS A 123 -6.75 -7.75 -6.60
CA LYS A 123 -7.95 -8.48 -7.06
C LYS A 123 -8.41 -9.52 -6.04
N ASP A 124 -7.51 -10.03 -5.21
CA ASP A 124 -7.86 -10.99 -4.15
C ASP A 124 -8.70 -10.33 -3.06
N ILE A 125 -8.39 -9.08 -2.70
CA ILE A 125 -9.15 -8.27 -1.73
C ILE A 125 -10.47 -7.77 -2.32
N PHE A 126 -10.56 -7.61 -3.65
CA PHE A 126 -11.77 -7.12 -4.32
C PHE A 126 -12.61 -8.23 -4.96
N SER A 127 -12.24 -9.49 -4.74
CA SER A 127 -13.03 -10.66 -5.16
C SER A 127 -14.36 -10.68 -4.43
N SER A 128 -15.42 -11.23 -5.06
CA SER A 128 -16.77 -11.33 -4.50
C SER A 128 -16.86 -12.13 -3.19
N SER A 129 -15.81 -12.89 -2.86
CA SER A 129 -15.67 -13.63 -1.58
C SER A 129 -14.99 -12.81 -0.47
N CYS A 130 -14.53 -11.60 -0.82
CA CYS A 130 -13.77 -10.66 -0.02
C CYS A 130 -14.48 -9.30 0.04
N ASN A 131 -15.75 -9.31 0.41
CA ASN A 131 -16.42 -8.07 0.74
C ASN A 131 -15.99 -7.67 2.15
N ILE A 132 -14.96 -6.84 2.29
CA ILE A 132 -14.69 -6.10 3.53
C ILE A 132 -15.79 -5.03 3.68
N PHE A 133 -17.05 -5.47 3.79
CA PHE A 133 -18.28 -4.69 3.90
C PHE A 133 -18.77 -4.00 2.61
N PHE A 134 -19.46 -4.78 1.78
CA PHE A 134 -20.61 -4.28 1.00
C PHE A 134 -21.90 -4.77 1.68
N ILE A 135 -22.16 -4.31 2.90
CA ILE A 135 -23.49 -4.39 3.54
C ILE A 135 -24.00 -2.97 3.69
#